data_AF-A0A3B8ZLQ1-F1
#
_entry.id   AF-A0A3B8ZLQ1-F1
#
_cell.length_a   1.000
_cell.length_b   1.000
_cell.length_c   1.000
_cell.angle_alpha   90.00
_cell.angle_beta   90.00
_cell.angle_gamma   90.00
#
_symmetry.space_group_name_H-M   'P 1'
#
loop_
_entity.id
_entity.type
_entity.pdbx_description
1 polymer ?
#
loop_
_entity_poly.entity_id
_entity_poly.type
_entity_poly.pdbx_seq_one_letter_code
_entity_poly.pdbx_strand_id
1 'polypeptide(L)'
;MNAPKTLTYESRLLSLTAKLALVCAWLHPQALLAQSSEKATPQVQRLPTAASVWSVMPEVHKRCSSSRLEFLALLSHASIREEVGVDSEEYQHLRNSTFQLFESIKVVQRAQSENPLTEEQLINKLSELIKQHDLAFNRYLEKASKYDRFLGLFIQARGNRAVCHVDVASRLNVPPQKLEELRLISHETWRAEMNRMGERFKDLLRRGHYREIIEKSQNTEMRDMFIRVEARVNEAIGRRMTAQQLEALEQLQGPKFDIPKDFFELRYSDGSSAREKHDSPANDK
;
A
#
# COMPACT_ATOMS: atom_id res chain seq x y z
N MET A 1 -43.08 -12.97 1.79
CA MET A 1 -42.39 -12.61 3.06
C MET A 1 -40.91 -12.91 2.88
N ASN A 2 -40.10 -11.89 2.59
CA ASN A 2 -38.67 -12.06 2.35
C ASN A 2 -37.90 -11.74 3.63
N ALA A 3 -37.23 -12.73 4.20
CA ALA A 3 -36.31 -12.54 5.32
C ALA A 3 -35.18 -11.57 4.89
N PRO A 4 -34.80 -10.59 5.73
CA PRO A 4 -33.65 -9.77 5.44
C PRO A 4 -32.40 -10.67 5.48
N LYS A 5 -31.59 -10.66 4.41
CA LYS A 5 -30.26 -11.31 4.40
C LYS A 5 -29.31 -10.50 5.30
N THR A 6 -29.47 -10.62 6.61
CA THR A 6 -28.49 -10.19 7.59
C THR A 6 -27.30 -11.15 7.50
N LEU A 7 -26.24 -10.70 6.84
CA LEU A 7 -24.92 -11.30 6.97
C LEU A 7 -24.58 -11.35 8.48
N THR A 8 -24.44 -12.56 9.03
CA THR A 8 -24.11 -12.81 10.43
C THR A 8 -22.77 -12.17 10.77
N TYR A 9 -22.59 -11.77 12.02
CA TYR A 9 -21.36 -11.15 12.55
C TYR A 9 -20.08 -11.92 12.14
N GLU A 10 -20.15 -13.25 12.13
CA GLU A 10 -19.07 -14.15 11.70
C GLU A 10 -18.67 -13.96 10.23
N SER A 11 -19.63 -13.72 9.32
CA SER A 11 -19.36 -13.48 7.91
C SER A 11 -18.70 -12.12 7.63
N ARG A 12 -18.98 -11.11 8.48
CA ARG A 12 -18.30 -9.81 8.42
C ARG A 12 -16.86 -9.90 8.91
N LEU A 13 -16.64 -10.67 9.98
CA LEU A 13 -15.30 -10.93 10.51
C LEU A 13 -14.44 -11.68 9.49
N LEU A 14 -14.97 -12.77 8.91
CA LEU A 14 -14.30 -13.53 7.85
C LEU A 14 -13.96 -12.68 6.63
N SER A 15 -14.83 -11.73 6.24
CA SER A 15 -14.56 -10.80 5.14
C SER A 15 -13.45 -9.80 5.46
N LEU A 16 -13.42 -9.26 6.68
CA LEU A 16 -12.39 -8.31 7.11
C LEU A 16 -11.04 -9.01 7.28
N THR A 17 -11.02 -10.19 7.90
CA THR A 17 -9.81 -11.01 8.06
C THR A 17 -9.30 -11.50 6.71
N ALA A 18 -10.17 -11.85 5.75
CA ALA A 18 -9.77 -12.20 4.39
C ALA A 18 -9.19 -11.00 3.63
N LYS A 19 -9.73 -9.78 3.82
CA LYS A 19 -9.20 -8.55 3.20
C LYS A 19 -7.88 -8.11 3.82
N LEU A 20 -7.76 -8.19 5.15
CA LEU A 20 -6.52 -7.99 5.88
C LEU A 20 -5.47 -9.03 5.49
N ALA A 21 -5.86 -10.30 5.38
CA ALA A 21 -4.99 -11.37 4.87
C ALA A 21 -4.60 -11.12 3.42
N LEU A 22 -5.48 -10.56 2.58
CA LEU A 22 -5.15 -10.18 1.21
C LEU A 22 -4.14 -9.02 1.17
N VAL A 23 -4.31 -8.00 2.02
CA VAL A 23 -3.42 -6.85 2.14
C VAL A 23 -2.09 -7.25 2.76
N CYS A 24 -2.10 -8.10 3.79
CA CYS A 24 -0.92 -8.70 4.38
C CYS A 24 -0.26 -9.67 3.42
N ALA A 25 -0.99 -10.40 2.57
CA ALA A 25 -0.43 -11.22 1.50
C ALA A 25 0.21 -10.37 0.40
N TRP A 26 -0.37 -9.21 0.14
CA TRP A 26 0.10 -8.26 -0.85
C TRP A 26 1.33 -7.47 -0.37
N LEU A 27 1.43 -7.19 0.93
CA LEU A 27 2.58 -6.53 1.56
C LEU A 27 3.63 -7.54 2.09
N HIS A 28 3.22 -8.77 2.39
CA HIS A 28 3.98 -9.85 3.04
C HIS A 28 3.48 -11.27 2.62
N PRO A 29 3.80 -11.76 1.40
CA PRO A 29 3.31 -13.06 0.91
C PRO A 29 3.75 -14.27 1.75
N GLN A 30 4.78 -14.12 2.58
CA GLN A 30 5.23 -15.16 3.52
C GLN A 30 4.25 -15.40 4.69
N ALA A 31 3.34 -14.46 4.98
CA ALA A 31 2.32 -14.63 6.01
C ALA A 31 1.24 -15.67 5.62
N LEU A 32 1.02 -15.89 4.31
CA LEU A 32 0.12 -16.95 3.81
C LEU A 32 0.79 -18.32 3.80
N LEU A 33 2.12 -18.39 3.61
CA LEU A 33 2.85 -19.66 3.53
C LEU A 33 2.97 -20.37 4.89
N ALA A 34 2.82 -19.63 5.99
CA ALA A 34 2.86 -20.20 7.34
C ALA A 34 1.59 -20.97 7.75
N GLN A 35 0.49 -20.86 6.98
CA GLN A 35 -0.77 -21.57 7.29
C GLN A 35 -0.93 -22.91 6.56
N SER A 36 -0.02 -23.28 5.66
CA SER A 36 -0.16 -24.50 4.84
C SER A 36 0.72 -25.69 5.27
N SER A 37 1.38 -25.65 6.43
CA SER A 37 2.31 -26.72 6.85
C SER A 37 1.86 -27.54 8.07
N GLU A 38 0.56 -27.71 8.28
CA GLU A 38 0.07 -28.77 9.18
C GLU A 38 -0.98 -29.62 8.48
N LYS A 39 -0.49 -30.51 7.60
CA LYS A 39 -1.04 -31.85 7.39
C LYS A 39 -0.04 -32.68 6.60
N ALA A 40 0.48 -33.72 7.25
CA ALA A 40 1.35 -34.71 6.63
C ALA A 40 0.65 -35.35 5.42
N THR A 41 1.31 -35.34 4.27
CA THR A 41 0.99 -36.18 3.09
C THR A 41 2.28 -36.36 2.27
N PRO A 42 2.38 -37.44 1.46
CA PRO A 42 3.61 -38.18 1.23
C PRO A 42 4.62 -37.41 0.38
N GLN A 43 5.88 -37.81 0.48
CA GLN A 43 6.99 -37.29 -0.33
C GLN A 43 6.75 -37.56 -1.82
N VAL A 44 6.00 -36.67 -2.46
CA VAL A 44 6.11 -36.42 -3.90
C VAL A 44 7.38 -35.60 -4.07
N GLN A 45 8.34 -36.08 -4.86
CA GLN A 45 9.48 -35.28 -5.31
C GLN A 45 8.94 -33.97 -5.88
N ARG A 46 9.07 -32.87 -5.11
CA ARG A 46 8.68 -31.54 -5.56
C ARG A 46 9.68 -31.15 -6.65
N LEU A 47 9.23 -31.17 -7.90
CA LEU A 47 9.85 -30.37 -8.96
C LEU A 47 10.01 -28.93 -8.44
N PRO A 48 11.09 -28.22 -8.78
CA PRO A 48 11.28 -26.85 -8.32
C PRO A 48 10.05 -26.05 -8.73
N THR A 49 9.24 -25.64 -7.75
CA THR A 49 8.05 -24.83 -7.97
C THR A 49 8.50 -23.56 -8.66
N ALA A 50 8.12 -23.39 -9.93
CA ALA A 50 8.38 -22.17 -10.67
C ALA A 50 8.00 -20.96 -9.80
N ALA A 51 8.88 -19.96 -9.76
CA ALA A 51 8.64 -18.76 -8.97
C ALA A 51 7.28 -18.16 -9.35
N SER A 52 6.39 -18.02 -8.39
CA SER A 52 5.10 -17.38 -8.60
C SER A 52 5.26 -15.86 -8.64
N VAL A 53 4.41 -15.16 -9.38
CA VAL A 53 4.38 -13.68 -9.38
C VAL A 53 4.34 -13.13 -7.95
N TRP A 54 3.47 -13.68 -7.10
CA TRP A 54 3.30 -13.20 -5.74
C TRP A 54 4.49 -13.48 -4.82
N SER A 55 5.23 -14.57 -5.03
CA SER A 55 6.44 -14.85 -4.24
C SER A 55 7.58 -13.88 -4.54
N VAL A 56 7.64 -13.34 -5.75
CA VAL A 56 8.73 -12.41 -6.16
C VAL A 56 8.38 -10.93 -5.97
N MET A 57 7.10 -10.59 -5.77
CA MET A 57 6.67 -9.20 -5.55
C MET A 57 7.43 -8.44 -4.45
N PRO A 58 7.85 -9.04 -3.31
CA PRO A 58 8.65 -8.34 -2.32
C PRO A 58 9.96 -7.81 -2.90
N GLU A 59 10.62 -8.58 -3.74
CA GLU A 59 11.88 -8.20 -4.38
C GLU A 59 11.64 -7.16 -5.48
N VAL A 60 10.56 -7.33 -6.26
CA VAL A 60 10.10 -6.32 -7.23
C VAL A 60 9.85 -4.97 -6.54
N HIS A 61 9.13 -4.96 -5.42
CA HIS A 61 8.83 -3.74 -4.67
C HIS A 61 10.08 -3.01 -4.16
N LYS A 62 11.14 -3.75 -3.78
CA LYS A 62 12.42 -3.11 -3.45
C LYS A 62 13.04 -2.39 -4.65
N ARG A 63 13.00 -3.02 -5.83
CA ARG A 63 13.65 -2.51 -7.06
C ARG A 63 12.90 -1.35 -7.72
N CYS A 64 11.57 -1.30 -7.62
CA CYS A 64 10.76 -0.30 -8.35
C CYS A 64 9.84 0.57 -7.47
N SER A 65 9.76 0.34 -6.16
CA SER A 65 9.02 1.12 -5.14
C SER A 65 8.01 2.14 -5.68
N SER A 66 6.77 1.70 -5.91
CA SER A 66 5.68 2.57 -6.40
C SER A 66 5.02 3.37 -5.29
N SER A 67 4.85 4.68 -5.47
CA SER A 67 4.08 5.57 -4.57
C SER A 67 2.63 5.76 -5.01
N ARG A 68 2.20 5.10 -6.09
CA ARG A 68 0.89 5.30 -6.72
C ARG A 68 -0.29 5.16 -5.75
N LEU A 69 -0.28 4.11 -4.94
CA LEU A 69 -1.36 3.89 -3.97
C LEU A 69 -1.36 4.94 -2.86
N GLU A 70 -0.21 5.50 -2.53
CA GLU A 70 -0.11 6.59 -1.56
C GLU A 70 -0.63 7.90 -2.16
N PHE A 71 -0.37 8.14 -3.45
CA PHE A 71 -0.92 9.28 -4.19
C PHE A 71 -2.43 9.18 -4.34
N LEU A 72 -2.96 8.00 -4.73
CA LEU A 72 -4.40 7.78 -4.78
C LEU A 72 -5.06 7.93 -3.41
N ALA A 73 -4.36 7.57 -2.35
CA ALA A 73 -4.88 7.77 -1.01
C ALA A 73 -5.07 9.25 -0.69
N LEU A 74 -4.13 10.11 -1.11
CA LEU A 74 -4.21 11.55 -0.86
C LEU A 74 -5.38 12.12 -1.65
N LEU A 75 -5.43 11.76 -2.93
CA LEU A 75 -6.45 12.20 -3.87
C LEU A 75 -7.82 11.60 -3.59
N SER A 76 -7.98 10.69 -2.63
CA SER A 76 -9.32 10.23 -2.23
C SER A 76 -10.08 11.29 -1.43
N HIS A 77 -9.37 12.19 -0.75
CA HIS A 77 -9.95 13.28 0.00
C HIS A 77 -10.29 14.45 -0.93
N ALA A 78 -11.55 14.90 -0.90
CA ALA A 78 -12.04 15.97 -1.75
C ALA A 78 -11.29 17.30 -1.50
N SER A 79 -10.96 17.60 -0.24
CA SER A 79 -10.21 18.82 0.13
C SER A 79 -8.80 18.84 -0.46
N ILE A 80 -8.14 17.68 -0.55
CA ILE A 80 -6.83 17.56 -1.18
C ILE A 80 -6.95 17.77 -2.70
N ARG A 81 -7.96 17.13 -3.33
CA ARG A 81 -8.22 17.29 -4.76
C ARG A 81 -8.48 18.74 -5.13
N GLU A 82 -9.31 19.44 -4.36
CA GLU A 82 -9.58 20.87 -4.53
C GLU A 82 -8.32 21.72 -4.41
N GLU A 83 -7.52 21.49 -3.36
CA GLU A 83 -6.25 22.20 -3.13
C GLU A 83 -5.29 22.08 -4.33
N VAL A 84 -5.16 20.86 -4.87
CA VAL A 84 -4.24 20.58 -5.99
C VAL A 84 -4.88 20.74 -7.37
N GLY A 85 -6.16 21.08 -7.44
CA GLY A 85 -6.88 21.30 -8.69
C GLY A 85 -7.13 20.03 -9.52
N VAL A 86 -7.26 18.87 -8.88
CA VAL A 86 -7.62 17.61 -9.54
C VAL A 86 -9.13 17.43 -9.49
N ASP A 87 -9.78 17.32 -10.65
CA ASP A 87 -11.22 17.08 -10.71
C ASP A 87 -11.59 15.60 -10.51
N SER A 88 -12.91 15.31 -10.57
CA SER A 88 -13.40 13.94 -10.37
C SER A 88 -13.10 13.00 -11.53
N GLU A 89 -13.05 13.50 -12.77
CA GLU A 89 -12.75 12.70 -13.96
C GLU A 89 -11.27 12.33 -13.98
N GLU A 90 -10.40 13.29 -13.66
CA GLU A 90 -8.95 13.11 -13.54
C GLU A 90 -8.60 12.13 -12.41
N TYR A 91 -9.25 12.26 -11.25
CA TYR A 91 -9.10 11.30 -10.17
C TYR A 91 -9.54 9.89 -10.59
N GLN A 92 -10.68 9.77 -11.27
CA GLN A 92 -11.17 8.48 -11.74
C GLN A 92 -10.23 7.88 -12.82
N HIS A 93 -9.61 8.71 -13.66
CA HIS A 93 -8.58 8.28 -14.61
C HIS A 93 -7.36 7.69 -13.90
N LEU A 94 -6.80 8.41 -12.91
CA LEU A 94 -5.68 7.95 -12.09
C LEU A 94 -6.02 6.62 -11.37
N ARG A 95 -7.24 6.53 -10.83
CA ARG A 95 -7.73 5.31 -10.18
C ARG A 95 -7.84 4.14 -11.17
N ASN A 96 -8.37 4.37 -12.37
CA ASN A 96 -8.47 3.36 -13.42
C ASN A 96 -7.09 2.90 -13.91
N SER A 97 -6.14 3.82 -14.08
CA SER A 97 -4.74 3.50 -14.42
C SER A 97 -4.07 2.59 -13.39
N THR A 98 -4.44 2.72 -12.11
CA THR A 98 -4.00 1.81 -11.06
C THR A 98 -4.57 0.40 -11.24
N PHE A 99 -5.87 0.28 -11.54
CA PHE A 99 -6.48 -1.01 -11.83
C PHE A 99 -5.88 -1.67 -13.08
N GLN A 100 -5.54 -0.89 -14.11
CA GLN A 100 -4.88 -1.41 -15.32
C GLN A 100 -3.53 -2.06 -15.01
N LEU A 101 -2.73 -1.51 -14.08
CA LEU A 101 -1.48 -2.16 -13.65
C LEU A 101 -1.75 -3.55 -13.06
N PHE A 102 -2.78 -3.69 -12.22
CA PHE A 102 -3.15 -5.00 -11.66
C PHE A 102 -3.57 -6.00 -12.73
N GLU A 103 -4.30 -5.56 -13.75
CA GLU A 103 -4.66 -6.41 -14.88
C GLU A 103 -3.41 -6.82 -15.69
N SER A 104 -2.47 -5.89 -15.93
CA SER A 104 -1.20 -6.22 -16.57
C SER A 104 -0.38 -7.25 -15.78
N ILE A 105 -0.36 -7.15 -14.44
CA ILE A 105 0.31 -8.15 -13.59
C ILE A 105 -0.38 -9.52 -13.71
N LYS A 106 -1.72 -9.59 -13.78
CA LYS A 106 -2.44 -10.85 -14.02
C LYS A 106 -2.13 -11.45 -15.38
N VAL A 107 -1.92 -10.64 -16.41
CA VAL A 107 -1.46 -11.13 -17.73
C VAL A 107 -0.08 -11.79 -17.59
N VAL A 108 0.85 -11.17 -16.86
CA VAL A 108 2.16 -11.79 -16.57
C VAL A 108 2.00 -13.09 -15.77
N GLN A 109 1.08 -13.13 -14.79
CA GLN A 109 0.80 -14.34 -14.02
C GLN A 109 0.30 -15.50 -14.88
N ARG A 110 -0.63 -15.25 -15.82
CA ARG A 110 -1.11 -16.26 -16.77
C ARG A 110 0.02 -16.73 -17.69
N ALA A 111 0.78 -15.80 -18.25
CA ALA A 111 1.91 -16.14 -19.10
C ALA A 111 2.99 -16.96 -18.37
N GLN A 112 3.24 -16.68 -17.08
CA GLN A 112 4.18 -17.44 -16.26
C GLN A 112 3.72 -18.88 -16.00
N SER A 113 2.40 -19.12 -15.97
CA SER A 113 1.86 -20.49 -15.83
C SER A 113 1.98 -21.32 -17.11
N GLU A 114 2.04 -20.66 -18.27
CA GLU A 114 2.17 -21.31 -19.58
C GLU A 114 3.64 -21.47 -20.00
N ASN A 115 4.46 -20.43 -19.77
CA ASN A 115 5.88 -20.39 -20.11
C ASN A 115 6.69 -19.83 -18.92
N PRO A 116 7.20 -20.71 -18.03
CA PRO A 116 7.87 -20.29 -16.81
C PRO A 116 9.19 -19.58 -17.07
N LEU A 117 9.27 -18.31 -16.68
CA LEU A 117 10.52 -17.56 -16.55
C LEU A 117 11.26 -17.98 -15.27
N THR A 118 12.59 -17.77 -15.25
CA THR A 118 13.35 -17.83 -14.00
C THR A 118 12.92 -16.72 -13.04
N GLU A 119 13.21 -16.89 -11.76
CA GLU A 119 12.89 -15.89 -10.73
C GLU A 119 13.41 -14.49 -11.10
N GLU A 120 14.68 -14.38 -11.49
CA GLU A 120 15.30 -13.10 -11.87
C GLU A 120 14.69 -12.50 -13.15
N GLN A 121 14.36 -13.33 -14.15
CA GLN A 121 13.66 -12.87 -15.36
C GLN A 121 12.26 -12.35 -15.03
N LEU A 122 11.53 -13.03 -14.14
CA LEU A 122 10.21 -12.62 -13.69
C LEU A 122 10.27 -11.31 -12.90
N ILE A 123 11.24 -11.18 -11.99
CA ILE A 123 11.48 -9.94 -11.22
C ILE A 123 11.74 -8.78 -12.17
N ASN A 124 12.63 -8.93 -13.15
CA ASN A 124 12.97 -7.88 -14.10
C ASN A 124 11.76 -7.49 -14.97
N LYS A 125 11.00 -8.46 -15.47
CA LYS A 125 9.79 -8.22 -16.25
C LYS A 125 8.73 -7.44 -15.46
N LEU A 126 8.46 -7.84 -14.22
CA LEU A 126 7.49 -7.15 -13.35
C LEU A 126 7.98 -5.76 -12.93
N SER A 127 9.27 -5.61 -12.64
CA SER A 127 9.87 -4.32 -12.27
C SER A 127 9.75 -3.30 -13.39
N GLU A 128 10.04 -3.71 -14.63
CA GLU A 128 9.93 -2.85 -15.81
C GLU A 128 8.47 -2.46 -16.08
N LEU A 129 7.55 -3.44 -16.02
CA LEU A 129 6.12 -3.18 -16.16
C LEU A 129 5.62 -2.11 -15.17
N ILE A 130 5.96 -2.25 -13.89
CA ILE A 130 5.54 -1.30 -12.85
C ILE A 130 6.16 0.08 -13.10
N LYS A 131 7.45 0.16 -13.44
CA LYS A 131 8.12 1.43 -13.76
C LYS A 131 7.45 2.18 -14.92
N GLN A 132 7.10 1.47 -15.99
CA GLN A 132 6.42 2.06 -17.15
C GLN A 132 5.05 2.61 -16.78
N HIS A 133 4.27 1.82 -16.04
CA HIS A 133 2.98 2.28 -15.54
C HIS A 133 3.16 3.49 -14.62
N ASP A 134 4.14 3.50 -13.71
CA ASP A 134 4.35 4.60 -12.74
C ASP A 134 4.78 5.89 -13.42
N LEU A 135 5.63 5.80 -14.44
CA LEU A 135 5.98 6.93 -15.28
C LEU A 135 4.74 7.53 -15.95
N ALA A 136 3.85 6.70 -16.49
CA ALA A 136 2.60 7.16 -17.11
C ALA A 136 1.66 7.81 -16.10
N PHE A 137 1.52 7.22 -14.90
CA PHE A 137 0.71 7.76 -13.80
C PHE A 137 1.23 9.13 -13.35
N ASN A 138 2.53 9.25 -13.08
CA ASN A 138 3.13 10.50 -12.62
C ASN A 138 3.03 11.61 -13.67
N ARG A 139 3.27 11.28 -14.95
CA ARG A 139 3.11 12.25 -16.06
C ARG A 139 1.68 12.75 -16.22
N TYR A 140 0.69 11.89 -15.99
CA TYR A 140 -0.71 12.32 -16.02
C TYR A 140 -1.01 13.23 -14.82
N LEU A 141 -0.62 12.81 -13.62
CA LEU A 141 -0.82 13.59 -12.40
C LEU A 141 -0.13 14.96 -12.48
N GLU A 142 1.06 15.03 -13.07
CA GLU A 142 1.79 16.28 -13.28
C GLU A 142 1.02 17.26 -14.19
N LYS A 143 0.32 16.76 -15.20
CA LYS A 143 -0.50 17.57 -16.11
C LYS A 143 -1.85 17.96 -15.52
N ALA A 144 -2.44 17.07 -14.73
CA ALA A 144 -3.78 17.19 -14.17
C ALA A 144 -3.82 17.91 -12.82
N SER A 145 -2.69 18.39 -12.30
CA SER A 145 -2.64 18.99 -10.96
C SER A 145 -1.62 20.10 -10.85
N LYS A 146 -1.75 20.90 -9.79
CA LYS A 146 -0.67 21.72 -9.25
C LYS A 146 0.38 20.79 -8.62
N TYR A 147 1.20 20.14 -9.45
CA TYR A 147 2.02 19.00 -9.04
C TYR A 147 3.00 19.30 -7.91
N ASP A 148 3.67 20.46 -7.93
CA ASP A 148 4.55 20.86 -6.83
C ASP A 148 3.80 20.98 -5.51
N ARG A 149 2.57 21.52 -5.55
CA ARG A 149 1.72 21.59 -4.37
C ARG A 149 1.33 20.19 -3.88
N PHE A 150 0.97 19.30 -4.81
CA PHE A 150 0.65 17.91 -4.50
C PHE A 150 1.83 17.19 -3.84
N LEU A 151 3.05 17.35 -4.36
CA LEU A 151 4.25 16.81 -3.74
C LEU A 151 4.49 17.38 -2.34
N GLY A 152 4.25 18.69 -2.13
CA GLY A 152 4.32 19.29 -0.80
C GLY A 152 3.34 18.67 0.20
N LEU A 153 2.09 18.43 -0.22
CA LEU A 153 1.10 17.71 0.60
C LEU A 153 1.51 16.27 0.88
N PHE A 154 2.08 15.58 -0.12
CA PHE A 154 2.62 14.24 0.06
C PHE A 154 3.75 14.20 1.08
N ILE A 155 4.66 15.19 1.05
CA ILE A 155 5.73 15.31 2.05
C ILE A 155 5.15 15.58 3.44
N GLN A 156 4.16 16.48 3.57
CA GLN A 156 3.49 16.71 4.86
C GLN A 156 2.83 15.44 5.40
N ALA A 157 2.25 14.62 4.52
CA ALA A 157 1.56 13.39 4.91
C ALA A 157 2.51 12.22 5.25
N ARG A 158 3.72 12.20 4.67
CA ARG A 158 4.66 11.07 4.77
C ARG A 158 5.92 11.37 5.58
N GLY A 159 6.25 12.64 5.80
CA GLY A 159 7.50 13.05 6.41
C GLY A 159 8.72 12.62 5.59
N ASN A 160 9.79 12.22 6.27
CA ASN A 160 11.07 11.85 5.66
C ASN A 160 10.96 10.72 4.62
N ARG A 161 10.00 9.79 4.79
CA ARG A 161 9.77 8.69 3.85
C ARG A 161 9.38 9.18 2.45
N ALA A 162 8.86 10.39 2.32
CA ALA A 162 8.54 10.99 1.01
C ALA A 162 9.76 11.01 0.07
N VAL A 163 10.99 11.06 0.61
CA VAL A 163 12.24 11.00 -0.16
C VAL A 163 12.41 9.70 -0.94
N CYS A 164 11.70 8.63 -0.59
CA CYS A 164 11.71 7.40 -1.38
C CYS A 164 11.00 7.56 -2.75
N HIS A 165 10.24 8.64 -2.94
CA HIS A 165 9.65 9.02 -4.22
C HIS A 165 10.69 9.70 -5.13
N VAL A 166 10.71 9.31 -6.41
CA VAL A 166 11.74 9.76 -7.38
C VAL A 166 11.75 11.27 -7.57
N ASP A 167 10.58 11.91 -7.64
CA ASP A 167 10.49 13.35 -7.90
C ASP A 167 10.83 14.20 -6.65
N VAL A 168 10.64 13.64 -5.45
CA VAL A 168 11.07 14.27 -4.20
C VAL A 168 12.59 14.12 -4.06
N ALA A 169 13.12 12.92 -4.28
CA ALA A 169 14.55 12.64 -4.28
C ALA A 169 15.31 13.55 -5.26
N SER A 170 14.78 13.72 -6.47
CA SER A 170 15.36 14.59 -7.49
C SER A 170 15.43 16.05 -7.04
N ARG A 171 14.35 16.61 -6.45
CA ARG A 171 14.33 17.98 -5.90
C ARG A 171 15.31 18.19 -4.74
N LEU A 172 15.66 17.12 -4.03
CA LEU A 172 16.63 17.12 -2.93
C LEU A 172 18.06 16.77 -3.36
N ASN A 173 18.31 16.64 -4.66
CA ASN A 173 19.58 16.21 -5.23
C ASN A 173 20.09 14.87 -4.63
N VAL A 174 19.17 13.94 -4.32
CA VAL A 174 19.53 12.60 -3.83
C VAL A 174 19.99 11.75 -5.02
N PRO A 175 21.23 11.25 -5.04
CA PRO A 175 21.73 10.42 -6.13
C PRO A 175 20.93 9.11 -6.27
N PRO A 176 20.80 8.54 -7.49
CA PRO A 176 20.06 7.29 -7.69
C PRO A 176 20.49 6.14 -6.78
N GLN A 177 21.79 5.98 -6.55
CA GLN A 177 22.33 4.93 -5.65
C GLN A 177 21.89 5.17 -4.20
N LYS A 178 21.86 6.43 -3.76
CA LYS A 178 21.40 6.77 -2.42
C LYS A 178 19.89 6.58 -2.28
N LEU A 179 19.12 6.91 -3.31
CA LEU A 179 17.68 6.67 -3.35
C LEU A 179 17.34 5.18 -3.21
N GLU A 180 18.10 4.32 -3.88
CA GLU A 180 17.96 2.87 -3.74
C GLU A 180 18.26 2.40 -2.32
N GLU A 181 19.35 2.88 -1.70
CA GLU A 181 19.67 2.61 -0.30
C GLU A 181 18.53 3.04 0.64
N LEU A 182 17.97 4.24 0.45
CA LEU A 182 16.86 4.74 1.27
C LEU A 182 15.59 3.88 1.11
N ARG A 183 15.28 3.43 -0.11
CA ARG A 183 14.14 2.51 -0.35
C ARG A 183 14.33 1.17 0.33
N LEU A 184 15.54 0.61 0.28
CA LEU A 184 15.89 -0.62 0.99
C LEU A 184 15.72 -0.44 2.50
N ILE A 185 16.28 0.62 3.07
CA ILE A 185 16.15 0.93 4.51
C ILE A 185 14.68 1.09 4.90
N SER A 186 13.88 1.80 4.11
CA SER A 186 12.44 1.95 4.35
C SER A 186 11.75 0.59 4.37
N HIS A 187 12.03 -0.27 3.41
CA HIS A 187 11.40 -1.59 3.29
C HIS A 187 11.82 -2.54 4.43
N GLU A 188 13.12 -2.60 4.73
CA GLU A 188 13.66 -3.47 5.77
C GLU A 188 13.21 -3.05 7.16
N THR A 189 13.20 -1.74 7.43
CA THR A 189 12.69 -1.20 8.71
C THR A 189 11.20 -1.50 8.84
N TRP A 190 10.39 -1.22 7.82
CA TRP A 190 8.98 -1.56 7.82
C TRP A 190 8.75 -3.05 8.07
N ARG A 191 9.46 -3.93 7.34
CA ARG A 191 9.35 -5.39 7.49
C ARG A 191 9.73 -5.85 8.88
N ALA A 192 10.82 -5.34 9.44
CA ALA A 192 11.27 -5.70 10.78
C ALA A 192 10.22 -5.32 11.84
N GLU A 193 9.66 -4.12 11.76
CA GLU A 193 8.63 -3.68 12.70
C GLU A 193 7.30 -4.44 12.51
N MET A 194 6.89 -4.70 11.28
CA MET A 194 5.70 -5.52 11.00
C MET A 194 5.85 -6.96 11.48
N ASN A 195 7.05 -7.55 11.36
CA ASN A 195 7.33 -8.88 11.91
C ASN A 195 7.24 -8.89 13.44
N ARG A 196 7.84 -7.90 14.11
CA ARG A 196 7.72 -7.73 15.57
C ARG A 196 6.26 -7.57 16.00
N MET A 197 5.48 -6.80 15.23
CA MET A 197 4.05 -6.64 15.45
C MET A 197 3.31 -7.97 15.28
N GLY A 198 3.62 -8.74 14.23
CA GLY A 198 3.04 -10.05 13.97
C GLY A 198 3.29 -11.05 15.11
N GLU A 199 4.51 -11.11 15.65
CA GLU A 199 4.80 -11.97 16.81
C GLU A 199 4.03 -11.53 18.07
N ARG A 200 3.94 -10.22 18.33
CA ARG A 200 3.13 -9.70 19.44
C ARG A 200 1.65 -10.07 19.30
N PHE A 201 1.09 -10.00 18.09
CA PHE A 201 -0.26 -10.45 17.82
C PHE A 201 -0.44 -11.95 18.05
N LYS A 202 0.49 -12.78 17.57
CA LYS A 202 0.45 -14.24 17.80
C LYS A 202 0.44 -14.56 19.29
N ASP A 203 1.25 -13.87 20.09
CA ASP A 203 1.29 -14.08 21.53
C ASP A 203 0.00 -13.65 22.25
N LEU A 204 -0.61 -12.54 21.83
CA LEU A 204 -1.92 -12.12 22.34
C LEU A 204 -3.02 -13.12 22.00
N LEU A 205 -2.99 -13.68 20.79
CA LEU A 205 -3.93 -14.73 20.35
C LEU A 205 -3.76 -16.03 21.15
N ARG A 206 -2.51 -16.46 21.36
CA ARG A 206 -2.19 -17.67 22.15
C ARG A 206 -2.67 -17.59 23.60
N ARG A 207 -2.68 -16.39 24.18
CA ARG A 207 -3.09 -16.16 25.58
C ARG A 207 -4.62 -16.06 25.76
N GLY A 208 -5.42 -16.33 24.73
CA GLY A 208 -6.89 -16.35 24.84
C GLY A 208 -7.55 -14.97 24.94
N HIS A 209 -6.80 -13.88 24.75
CA HIS A 209 -7.31 -12.50 24.80
C HIS A 209 -8.04 -12.10 23.51
N TYR A 210 -8.69 -13.04 22.81
CA TYR A 210 -9.40 -12.78 21.56
C TYR A 210 -10.46 -11.67 21.70
N ARG A 211 -11.12 -11.63 22.86
CA ARG A 211 -12.16 -10.64 23.18
C ARG A 211 -11.58 -9.26 23.46
N GLU A 212 -10.48 -9.16 24.21
CA GLU A 212 -9.78 -7.89 24.44
C GLU A 212 -9.14 -7.36 23.16
N ILE A 213 -8.60 -8.22 22.30
CA ILE A 213 -8.13 -7.82 20.97
C ILE A 213 -9.33 -7.29 20.21
N ILE A 214 -10.42 -8.02 19.99
CA ILE A 214 -11.53 -7.54 19.14
C ILE A 214 -12.27 -6.31 19.71
N GLU A 215 -12.40 -6.19 21.04
CA GLU A 215 -13.09 -5.06 21.69
C GLU A 215 -12.18 -3.81 21.84
N LYS A 216 -10.86 -3.94 22.09
CA LYS A 216 -9.92 -2.80 22.12
C LYS A 216 -9.28 -2.50 20.76
N SER A 217 -9.25 -3.45 19.82
CA SER A 217 -8.75 -3.28 18.44
C SER A 217 -9.80 -2.75 17.46
N GLN A 218 -10.91 -2.20 17.96
CA GLN A 218 -11.65 -1.22 17.17
C GLN A 218 -10.74 0.00 16.93
N ASN A 219 -9.94 -0.12 15.87
CA ASN A 219 -9.04 0.83 15.23
C ASN A 219 -7.85 1.38 16.02
N THR A 220 -7.91 1.62 17.33
CA THR A 220 -6.87 2.44 18.02
C THR A 220 -5.53 1.73 18.20
N GLU A 221 -5.47 0.54 18.80
CA GLU A 221 -4.16 -0.10 19.07
C GLU A 221 -3.41 -0.46 17.77
N MET A 222 -4.12 -0.98 16.76
CA MET A 222 -3.55 -1.26 15.43
C MET A 222 -3.06 0.03 14.76
N ARG A 223 -3.88 1.09 14.76
CA ARG A 223 -3.50 2.40 14.22
C ARG A 223 -2.29 2.98 14.91
N ASP A 224 -2.24 2.95 16.25
CA ASP A 224 -1.10 3.42 17.04
C ASP A 224 0.16 2.61 16.74
N MET A 225 0.03 1.31 16.48
CA MET A 225 1.15 0.48 16.03
C MET A 225 1.64 0.92 14.65
N PHE A 226 0.76 1.11 13.67
CA PHE A 226 1.17 1.60 12.35
C PHE A 226 1.81 2.99 12.41
N ILE A 227 1.27 3.91 13.22
CA ILE A 227 1.87 5.24 13.46
C ILE A 227 3.29 5.10 14.02
N ARG A 228 3.51 4.18 14.96
CA ARG A 228 4.86 3.90 15.49
C ARG A 228 5.80 3.35 14.43
N VAL A 229 5.33 2.42 13.59
CA VAL A 229 6.14 1.88 12.47
C VAL A 229 6.53 3.01 11.52
N GLU A 230 5.60 3.88 11.16
CA GLU A 230 5.85 5.02 10.30
C GLU A 230 6.85 6.00 10.89
N ALA A 231 6.73 6.31 12.19
CA ALA A 231 7.70 7.13 12.91
C ALA A 231 9.11 6.51 12.88
N ARG A 232 9.22 5.19 13.07
CA ARG A 232 10.50 4.47 13.00
C ARG A 232 11.12 4.50 11.61
N VAL A 233 10.32 4.32 10.57
CA VAL A 233 10.80 4.45 9.19
C VAL A 233 11.27 5.87 8.91
N ASN A 234 10.50 6.88 9.32
CA ASN A 234 10.87 8.29 9.16
C ASN A 234 12.16 8.66 9.90
N GLU A 235 12.34 8.11 11.11
CA GLU A 235 13.57 8.26 11.90
C GLU A 235 14.77 7.60 11.18
N ALA A 236 14.60 6.37 10.69
CA ALA A 236 15.65 5.64 9.98
C ALA A 236 16.11 6.36 8.71
N ILE A 237 15.18 6.89 7.93
CA ILE A 237 15.48 7.70 6.73
C ILE A 237 16.14 9.02 7.13
N GLY A 238 15.60 9.72 8.13
CA GLY A 238 16.12 11.01 8.58
C GLY A 238 17.59 10.95 9.00
N ARG A 239 18.01 9.88 9.70
CA ARG A 239 19.41 9.65 10.10
C ARG A 239 20.38 9.46 8.93
N ARG A 240 19.89 9.20 7.72
CA ARG A 240 20.69 8.99 6.49
C ARG A 240 20.69 10.19 5.57
N MET A 241 19.93 11.23 5.89
CA MET A 241 19.88 12.49 5.16
C MET A 241 20.83 13.50 5.78
N THR A 242 21.35 14.41 4.98
CA THR A 242 22.11 15.56 5.49
C THR A 242 21.17 16.60 6.09
N ALA A 243 21.69 17.47 6.96
CA ALA A 243 20.92 18.58 7.50
C ALA A 243 20.33 19.47 6.38
N GLN A 244 21.11 19.74 5.34
CA GLN A 244 20.67 20.50 4.16
C GLN A 244 19.52 19.81 3.42
N GLN A 245 19.55 18.47 3.29
CA GLN A 245 18.46 17.72 2.66
C GLN A 245 17.19 17.71 3.50
N LEU A 246 17.31 17.67 4.83
CA LEU A 246 16.17 17.75 5.74
C LEU A 246 15.54 19.14 5.72
N GLU A 247 16.35 20.19 5.71
CA GLU A 247 15.88 21.58 5.57
C GLU A 247 15.19 21.80 4.22
N ALA A 248 15.79 21.31 3.12
CA ALA A 248 15.18 21.39 1.80
C ALA A 248 13.85 20.59 1.73
N LEU A 249 13.76 19.43 2.39
CA LEU A 249 12.52 18.66 2.47
C LEU A 249 11.43 19.42 3.24
N GLU A 250 11.80 20.13 4.31
CA GLU A 250 10.88 20.99 5.06
C GLU A 250 10.38 22.16 4.21
N GLN A 251 11.26 22.80 3.43
CA GLN A 251 10.88 23.87 2.51
C GLN A 251 9.93 23.36 1.41
N LEU A 252 10.15 22.15 0.89
CA LEU A 252 9.30 21.53 -0.14
C LEU A 252 7.88 21.20 0.37
N GLN A 253 7.65 21.11 1.67
CA GLN A 253 6.30 20.91 2.22
C GLN A 253 5.34 22.04 1.83
N GLY A 254 5.87 23.28 1.72
CA GLY A 254 5.07 24.47 1.52
C GLY A 254 4.11 24.78 2.68
N PRO A 255 3.05 25.58 2.44
CA PRO A 255 2.09 25.96 3.47
C PRO A 255 1.41 24.75 4.13
N LYS A 256 1.31 24.77 5.46
CA LYS A 256 0.66 23.69 6.23
C LYS A 256 -0.79 23.51 5.78
N PHE A 257 -1.19 22.26 5.64
CA PHE A 257 -2.55 21.86 5.29
C PHE A 257 -3.04 20.86 6.32
N ASP A 258 -4.32 20.95 6.72
CA ASP A 258 -4.91 19.96 7.62
C ASP A 258 -5.27 18.70 6.84
N ILE A 259 -4.29 17.81 6.70
CA ILE A 259 -4.45 16.56 5.97
C ILE A 259 -5.34 15.63 6.81
N PRO A 260 -6.45 15.12 6.24
CA PRO A 260 -7.36 14.24 6.96
C PRO A 260 -6.63 13.03 7.58
N LYS A 261 -6.84 12.79 8.88
CA LYS A 261 -6.10 11.79 9.67
C LYS A 261 -6.44 10.34 9.30
N ASP A 262 -7.54 10.16 8.57
CA ASP A 262 -8.06 8.92 7.96
C ASP A 262 -7.38 8.59 6.62
N PHE A 263 -6.34 9.33 6.23
CA PHE A 263 -5.55 9.14 5.02
C PHE A 263 -4.99 7.70 4.80
N PHE A 264 -4.94 6.87 5.83
CA PHE A 264 -4.59 5.45 5.72
C PHE A 264 -5.77 4.47 5.84
N GLU A 265 -6.97 4.98 6.15
CA GLU A 265 -8.18 4.20 6.34
C GLU A 265 -8.81 3.73 5.01
N LEU A 266 -8.24 4.13 3.86
CA LEU A 266 -8.57 3.54 2.56
C LEU A 266 -8.33 2.02 2.44
N ARG A 267 -7.74 1.39 3.47
CA ARG A 267 -7.64 -0.07 3.58
C ARG A 267 -8.52 -0.68 4.67
N TYR A 268 -9.28 0.14 5.39
CA TYR A 268 -10.08 -0.27 6.54
C TYR A 268 -11.46 0.38 6.61
N SER A 269 -11.92 1.05 5.55
CA SER A 269 -13.35 1.37 5.48
C SER A 269 -14.11 0.06 5.59
N ASP A 270 -14.80 -0.07 6.71
CA ASP A 270 -16.00 -0.85 6.83
C ASP A 270 -16.81 -0.66 5.55
N GLY A 271 -17.44 -1.72 5.03
CA GLY A 271 -18.17 -1.67 3.77
C GLY A 271 -19.39 -0.75 3.74
N SER A 272 -19.40 0.34 4.50
CA SER A 272 -20.39 1.40 4.58
C SER A 272 -20.17 2.49 3.51
N SER A 273 -18.93 2.86 3.16
CA SER A 273 -18.72 3.96 2.20
C SER A 273 -18.95 3.62 0.73
N ALA A 274 -19.14 2.33 0.40
CA ALA A 274 -19.60 1.90 -0.93
C ALA A 274 -21.13 1.82 -1.04
N ARG A 275 -21.88 2.16 0.02
CA ARG A 275 -23.35 2.00 0.06
C ARG A 275 -24.15 3.29 0.24
N GLU A 276 -23.50 4.44 0.41
CA GLU A 276 -24.18 5.72 0.46
C GLU A 276 -23.81 6.57 -0.77
N LYS A 277 -24.85 7.08 -1.45
CA LYS A 277 -24.84 7.83 -2.73
C LYS A 277 -24.90 6.99 -4.01
N HIS A 278 -25.87 6.08 -4.08
CA HIS A 278 -26.70 6.01 -5.29
C HIS A 278 -28.09 6.55 -4.91
N ASP A 279 -28.23 7.87 -4.90
CA ASP A 279 -29.55 8.49 -5.07
C ASP A 279 -29.93 8.26 -6.54
N SER A 280 -30.63 7.15 -6.79
CA SER A 280 -31.43 7.05 -8.01
C SER A 280 -32.66 7.94 -7.83
N PRO A 281 -33.06 8.70 -8.87
CA PRO A 281 -34.15 9.65 -8.78
C PRO A 281 -35.47 8.93 -8.45
N ALA A 282 -36.28 9.58 -7.62
CA ALA A 282 -37.65 9.20 -7.34
C ALA A 282 -38.40 8.96 -8.66
N ASN A 283 -38.83 7.72 -8.89
CA ASN A 283 -39.87 7.45 -9.87
C ASN A 283 -41.21 7.67 -9.18
N ASP A 284 -41.75 8.87 -9.36
CA ASP A 284 -43.18 9.10 -9.30
C ASP A 284 -43.83 8.40 -10.50
N LYS A 285 -44.59 7.33 -10.24
CA LYS A 285 -45.89 6.99 -10.83
C LYS A 285 -46.44 5.70 -10.24
#